data_AF-A0A3S9SYU9-F1
#
_entry.id   AF-A0A3S9SYU9-F1
#
_cell.length_a   1.000
_cell.length_b   1.000
_cell.length_c   1.000
_cell.angle_alpha   90.00
_cell.angle_beta   90.00
_cell.angle_gamma   90.00
#
_symmetry.space_group_name_H-M   'P 1'
#
loop_
_entity.id
_entity.type
_entity.pdbx_description
1 polymer ?
#
loop_
_entity_poly.entity_id
_entity_poly.type
_entity_poly.pdbx_seq_one_letter_code
_entity_poly.pdbx_strand_id
1 'polypeptide(L)'
;MLNKYDKEGNRLEARDNDSVILSEYDPLGRIIEESRIIAGKTYVTGYRYDKVGNLRFIKYPESNVWVEYKYNKLNQLVGITGFADGTVDNPAFTYVDNGFLTGIRYNNGTNTEITPDANSRVKSIKVITVDEGTPFDISYAYDGNNNVESRTNHITGNTNYYYYDKLDRLTAAEVEGTFYGERTGFLGVAEEDIFGTLSLVEPEDYWVKFDYKGNSIGVVLVEKASIGKIELKPAPEVLEHRVEKNTLTVYYSPDNFTFYKLPEDQWYFEKDEDGDITIIFEEPVEALAFKIHSKFDDRDMYFGFVDKSEFYGDLRNMVKIYQRSDGARLEYDYDAGGNRTAKRTIVGNTEEITYEYYEGSNRLKKMTNNRTGETFYYVYDENGNLIEKGNRFTVKVDGSVEFIKEGFDVEYWRYEYTVRNRLKAVYRNGKLKAKFIYDADGNRIRSETEEEGNINYVFNYAGKVIYEDNISEGKKISYIYAFDRPIAKVEGIVGSDTEVYYYHHDNLGSTRLMTDGKGQVAWEQDYLPFGEDLHKPGISVVDFAIDAKYKFTGQR
;
A
#
# COMPACT_ATOMS: atom_id res chain seq x y z
N MET A 1 -3.82 -31.79 14.62
CA MET A 1 -3.75 -32.11 13.18
C MET A 1 -3.84 -33.61 13.01
N LEU A 2 -4.66 -34.08 12.09
CA LEU A 2 -4.80 -35.49 11.72
C LEU A 2 -4.61 -35.61 10.21
N ASN A 3 -3.67 -36.45 9.77
CA ASN A 3 -3.46 -36.75 8.35
C ASN A 3 -3.81 -38.21 8.06
N LYS A 4 -4.36 -38.48 6.87
CA LYS A 4 -4.55 -39.84 6.34
C LYS A 4 -3.90 -39.95 4.97
N TYR A 5 -3.35 -41.13 4.68
CA TYR A 5 -2.59 -41.40 3.48
C TYR A 5 -3.10 -42.68 2.80
N ASP A 6 -2.89 -42.77 1.49
CA ASP A 6 -3.05 -44.03 0.76
C ASP A 6 -1.83 -44.96 0.96
N LYS A 7 -1.81 -46.10 0.26
CA LYS A 7 -0.71 -47.07 0.34
C LYS A 7 0.59 -46.59 -0.31
N GLU A 8 0.50 -45.65 -1.25
CA GLU A 8 1.63 -45.09 -1.98
C GLU A 8 2.21 -43.85 -1.27
N GLY A 9 1.60 -43.42 -0.16
CA GLY A 9 2.04 -42.29 0.65
C GLY A 9 1.45 -40.95 0.23
N ASN A 10 0.47 -40.92 -0.68
CA ASN A 10 -0.23 -39.69 -1.04
C ASN A 10 -1.22 -39.30 0.07
N ARG A 11 -1.32 -38.01 0.39
CA ARG A 11 -2.12 -37.51 1.53
C ARG A 11 -3.58 -37.32 1.12
N LEU A 12 -4.45 -38.25 1.52
CA LEU A 12 -5.88 -38.22 1.21
C LEU A 12 -6.68 -37.23 2.05
N GLU A 13 -6.28 -37.00 3.30
CA GLU A 13 -6.98 -36.08 4.22
C GLU A 13 -5.96 -35.35 5.08
N ALA A 14 -6.17 -34.05 5.27
CA ALA A 14 -5.50 -33.25 6.31
C ALA A 14 -6.53 -32.43 7.08
N ARG A 15 -6.58 -32.61 8.39
CA ARG A 15 -7.56 -31.94 9.27
C ARG A 15 -6.86 -31.08 10.31
N ASP A 16 -7.32 -29.84 10.41
CA ASP A 16 -7.11 -28.97 11.57
C ASP A 16 -8.46 -28.58 12.19
N ASN A 17 -8.45 -27.91 13.34
CA ASN A 17 -9.67 -27.67 14.13
C ASN A 17 -10.84 -27.07 13.31
N ASP A 18 -10.54 -26.11 12.43
CA ASP A 18 -11.53 -25.33 11.69
C ASP A 18 -11.55 -25.63 10.18
N SER A 19 -10.78 -26.62 9.72
CA SER A 19 -10.67 -26.93 8.29
C SER A 19 -10.31 -28.38 7.96
N VAL A 20 -10.76 -28.84 6.79
CA VAL A 20 -10.40 -30.14 6.22
C VAL A 20 -9.95 -29.95 4.78
N ILE A 21 -8.85 -30.60 4.42
CA ILE A 21 -8.39 -30.78 3.03
C ILE A 21 -8.59 -32.25 2.68
N LEU A 22 -9.22 -32.52 1.55
CA LEU A 22 -9.33 -33.84 0.95
C LEU A 22 -8.68 -33.79 -0.43
N SER A 23 -7.84 -34.76 -0.76
CA SER A 23 -7.10 -34.77 -2.02
C SER A 23 -7.26 -36.10 -2.74
N GLU A 24 -7.47 -36.02 -4.05
CA GLU A 24 -7.49 -37.17 -4.96
C GLU A 24 -6.30 -37.11 -5.91
N TYR A 25 -5.76 -38.28 -6.26
CA TYR A 25 -4.53 -38.40 -7.04
C TYR A 25 -4.73 -39.30 -8.26
N ASP A 26 -3.99 -39.00 -9.33
CA ASP A 26 -3.83 -39.92 -10.45
C ASP A 26 -2.80 -41.04 -10.14
N PRO A 27 -2.66 -42.07 -10.99
CA PRO A 27 -1.69 -43.15 -10.79
C PRO A 27 -0.21 -42.72 -10.74
N LEU A 28 0.11 -41.46 -11.08
CA LEU A 28 1.45 -40.90 -10.99
C LEU A 28 1.65 -40.07 -9.70
N GLY A 29 0.66 -40.05 -8.79
CA GLY A 29 0.73 -39.30 -7.53
C GLY A 29 0.50 -37.79 -7.71
N ARG A 30 -0.09 -37.36 -8.83
CA ARG A 30 -0.42 -35.94 -9.07
C ARG A 30 -1.84 -35.65 -8.63
N ILE A 31 -2.07 -34.51 -7.98
CA ILE A 31 -3.39 -34.11 -7.47
C ILE A 31 -4.33 -33.85 -8.64
N ILE A 32 -5.46 -34.55 -8.72
CA ILE A 32 -6.51 -34.33 -9.73
C ILE A 32 -7.75 -33.63 -9.17
N GLU A 33 -7.93 -33.66 -7.86
CA GLU A 33 -8.97 -32.90 -7.16
C GLU A 33 -8.51 -32.57 -5.74
N GLU A 34 -8.83 -31.36 -5.27
CA GLU A 34 -8.67 -30.96 -3.88
C GLU A 34 -9.95 -30.28 -3.39
N SER A 35 -10.52 -30.81 -2.30
CA SER A 35 -11.68 -30.23 -1.61
C SER A 35 -11.25 -29.61 -0.28
N ARG A 36 -11.52 -28.31 -0.11
CA ARG A 36 -11.27 -27.56 1.12
C ARG A 36 -12.59 -27.24 1.81
N ILE A 37 -12.74 -27.72 3.04
CA ILE A 37 -13.90 -27.42 3.89
C ILE A 37 -13.45 -26.36 4.89
N ILE A 38 -14.01 -25.15 4.79
CA ILE A 38 -13.68 -23.99 5.62
C ILE A 38 -14.97 -23.53 6.29
N ALA A 39 -15.02 -23.56 7.62
CA ALA A 39 -16.22 -23.18 8.39
C ALA A 39 -17.53 -23.83 7.89
N GLY A 40 -17.46 -25.09 7.45
CA GLY A 40 -18.60 -25.87 6.96
C GLY A 40 -18.95 -25.69 5.48
N LYS A 41 -18.33 -24.74 4.76
CA LYS A 41 -18.48 -24.59 3.30
C LYS A 41 -17.38 -25.36 2.56
N THR A 42 -17.75 -26.09 1.50
CA THR A 42 -16.82 -26.89 0.69
C THR A 42 -16.48 -26.18 -0.61
N TYR A 43 -15.19 -26.08 -0.92
CA TYR A 43 -14.64 -25.55 -2.15
C TYR A 43 -13.85 -26.65 -2.86
N VAL A 44 -14.20 -26.96 -4.11
CA VAL A 44 -13.59 -28.05 -4.87
C VAL A 44 -12.79 -27.46 -6.02
N THR A 45 -11.52 -27.84 -6.13
CA THR A 45 -10.64 -27.48 -7.25
C THR A 45 -10.21 -28.74 -7.98
N GLY A 46 -10.41 -28.78 -9.30
CA GLY A 46 -10.01 -29.91 -10.14
C GLY A 46 -8.78 -29.60 -10.99
N TYR A 47 -7.97 -30.62 -11.29
CA TYR A 47 -6.78 -30.51 -12.12
C TYR A 47 -6.70 -31.64 -13.15
N ARG A 48 -6.13 -31.33 -14.32
CA ARG A 48 -5.77 -32.32 -15.33
C ARG A 48 -4.44 -31.97 -15.93
N TYR A 49 -3.63 -32.99 -16.20
CA TYR A 49 -2.28 -32.82 -16.74
C TYR A 49 -2.18 -33.41 -18.13
N ASP A 50 -1.20 -32.92 -18.90
CA ASP A 50 -0.76 -33.63 -20.09
C ASP A 50 0.14 -34.83 -19.75
N LYS A 51 0.62 -35.50 -20.81
CA LYS A 51 1.47 -36.70 -20.68
C LYS A 51 2.88 -36.41 -20.14
N VAL A 52 3.36 -35.18 -20.25
CA VAL A 52 4.71 -34.78 -19.83
C VAL A 52 4.71 -34.09 -18.46
N GLY A 53 3.53 -33.81 -17.90
CA GLY A 53 3.37 -33.32 -16.53
C GLY A 53 2.87 -31.89 -16.42
N ASN A 54 2.68 -31.17 -17.53
CA ASN A 54 2.19 -29.79 -17.48
C ASN A 54 0.72 -29.77 -17.02
N LEU A 55 0.36 -28.80 -16.19
CA LEU A 55 -1.03 -28.52 -15.85
C LEU A 55 -1.77 -28.10 -17.11
N ARG A 56 -2.71 -28.92 -17.57
CA ARG A 56 -3.46 -28.68 -18.80
C ARG A 56 -4.84 -28.09 -18.56
N PHE A 57 -5.50 -28.48 -17.48
CA PHE A 57 -6.79 -27.87 -17.11
C PHE A 57 -6.89 -27.66 -15.61
N ILE A 58 -7.52 -26.56 -15.21
CA ILE A 58 -7.94 -26.30 -13.84
C ILE A 58 -9.45 -25.99 -13.83
N LYS A 59 -10.16 -26.54 -12.84
CA LYS A 59 -11.55 -26.20 -12.55
C LYS A 59 -11.61 -25.50 -11.22
N TYR A 60 -12.00 -24.23 -11.24
CA TYR A 60 -12.06 -23.37 -10.06
C TYR A 60 -13.27 -23.73 -9.17
N PRO A 61 -13.23 -23.40 -7.87
CA PRO A 61 -14.38 -23.54 -6.99
C PRO A 61 -15.66 -22.95 -7.57
N GLU A 62 -16.76 -23.68 -7.43
CA GLU A 62 -18.10 -23.30 -7.92
C GLU A 62 -18.23 -23.14 -9.45
N SER A 63 -17.13 -23.21 -10.22
CA SER A 63 -17.16 -23.11 -11.68
C SER A 63 -17.66 -24.39 -12.33
N ASN A 64 -18.40 -24.25 -13.43
CA ASN A 64 -18.78 -25.36 -14.31
C ASN A 64 -17.83 -25.55 -15.50
N VAL A 65 -16.83 -24.68 -15.65
CA VAL A 65 -15.92 -24.63 -16.79
C VAL A 65 -14.51 -25.04 -16.36
N TRP A 66 -13.80 -25.72 -17.26
CA TRP A 66 -12.37 -25.99 -17.12
C TRP A 66 -11.59 -24.94 -17.90
N VAL A 67 -10.67 -24.23 -17.24
CA VAL A 67 -9.73 -23.33 -17.91
C VAL A 67 -8.60 -24.18 -18.50
N GLU A 68 -8.41 -24.14 -19.82
CA GLU A 68 -7.35 -24.87 -20.52
C GLU A 68 -6.07 -24.03 -20.61
N TYR A 69 -4.95 -24.66 -20.28
CA TYR A 69 -3.60 -24.18 -20.52
C TYR A 69 -3.01 -24.94 -21.71
N LYS A 70 -2.56 -24.20 -22.72
CA LYS A 70 -2.06 -24.74 -23.99
C LYS A 70 -0.56 -24.56 -24.09
N TYR A 71 0.15 -25.60 -24.51
CA TYR A 71 1.61 -25.60 -24.59
C TYR A 71 2.10 -25.96 -26.00
N ASN A 72 3.25 -25.42 -26.39
CA ASN A 72 3.96 -25.85 -27.60
C ASN A 72 4.81 -27.10 -27.34
N LYS A 73 5.54 -27.58 -28.37
CA LYS A 73 6.39 -28.78 -28.27
C LYS A 73 7.60 -28.62 -27.34
N LEU A 74 7.93 -27.39 -26.94
CA LEU A 74 9.00 -27.07 -25.99
C LEU A 74 8.47 -26.91 -24.55
N ASN A 75 7.20 -27.28 -24.30
CA ASN A 75 6.50 -27.08 -23.02
C ASN A 75 6.35 -25.61 -22.60
N GLN A 76 6.42 -24.68 -23.55
CA GLN A 76 6.16 -23.27 -23.27
C GLN A 76 4.67 -22.99 -23.40
N LEU A 77 4.12 -22.24 -22.46
CA LEU A 77 2.71 -21.81 -22.47
C LEU A 77 2.47 -20.94 -23.69
N VAL A 78 1.42 -21.20 -24.47
CA VAL A 78 1.04 -20.41 -25.66
C VAL A 78 -0.38 -19.86 -25.58
N GLY A 79 -1.18 -20.27 -24.60
CA GLY A 79 -2.50 -19.69 -24.37
C GLY A 79 -3.17 -20.20 -23.10
N ILE A 80 -4.07 -19.38 -22.56
CA ILE A 80 -4.96 -19.71 -21.44
C ILE A 80 -6.39 -19.37 -21.88
N THR A 81 -7.24 -20.39 -21.98
CA THR A 81 -8.54 -20.23 -22.61
C THR A 81 -9.47 -19.29 -21.86
N GLY A 82 -10.00 -18.29 -22.57
CA GLY A 82 -10.90 -17.26 -22.03
C GLY A 82 -10.19 -16.02 -21.45
N PHE A 83 -8.86 -16.02 -21.36
CA PHE A 83 -8.09 -14.90 -20.79
C PHE A 83 -6.98 -14.40 -21.72
N ALA A 84 -6.22 -15.33 -22.31
CA ALA A 84 -5.14 -15.06 -23.26
C ALA A 84 -5.17 -16.16 -24.33
N ASP A 85 -6.15 -16.07 -25.23
CA ASP A 85 -6.40 -17.10 -26.23
C ASP A 85 -5.29 -17.14 -27.28
N GLY A 86 -4.64 -18.30 -27.35
CA GLY A 86 -3.56 -18.57 -28.29
C GLY A 86 -3.51 -20.03 -28.72
N THR A 87 -2.85 -20.24 -29.85
CA THR A 87 -2.53 -21.56 -30.42
C THR A 87 -1.04 -21.66 -30.69
N VAL A 88 -0.55 -22.82 -31.10
CA VAL A 88 0.87 -22.96 -31.48
C VAL A 88 1.22 -22.06 -32.68
N ASP A 89 0.29 -21.88 -33.62
CA ASP A 89 0.50 -21.07 -34.83
C ASP A 89 0.26 -19.57 -34.60
N ASN A 90 -0.54 -19.21 -33.59
CA ASN A 90 -0.84 -17.83 -33.20
C ASN A 90 -0.84 -17.73 -31.66
N PRO A 91 0.36 -17.77 -31.03
CA PRO A 91 0.46 -17.81 -29.58
C PRO A 91 0.07 -16.48 -28.94
N ALA A 92 -0.60 -16.55 -27.80
CA ALA A 92 -0.83 -15.39 -26.94
C ALA A 92 0.42 -15.06 -26.12
N PHE A 93 1.26 -16.05 -25.82
CA PHE A 93 2.53 -15.88 -25.11
C PHE A 93 3.68 -16.18 -26.08
N THR A 94 4.52 -15.18 -26.35
CA THR A 94 5.61 -15.27 -27.32
C THR A 94 6.96 -15.32 -26.64
N TYR A 95 7.93 -16.00 -27.26
CA TYR A 95 9.26 -16.18 -26.70
C TYR A 95 10.32 -16.03 -27.79
N VAL A 96 11.54 -15.66 -27.38
CA VAL A 96 12.75 -15.87 -28.19
C VAL A 96 13.33 -17.27 -27.95
N ASP A 97 14.28 -17.69 -28.79
CA ASP A 97 14.83 -19.06 -28.82
C ASP A 97 15.40 -19.55 -27.49
N ASN A 98 15.91 -18.65 -26.64
CA ASN A 98 16.43 -18.99 -25.31
C ASN A 98 15.33 -19.15 -24.24
N GLY A 99 14.05 -19.04 -24.62
CA GLY A 99 12.90 -19.18 -23.73
C GLY A 99 12.49 -17.92 -22.98
N PHE A 100 13.14 -16.78 -23.23
CA PHE A 100 12.72 -15.50 -22.65
C PHE A 100 11.38 -15.05 -23.23
N LEU A 101 10.40 -14.77 -22.36
CA LEU A 101 9.07 -14.29 -22.72
C LEU A 101 9.14 -12.87 -23.28
N THR A 102 8.65 -12.66 -24.50
CA THR A 102 8.67 -11.36 -25.18
C THR A 102 7.31 -10.70 -25.34
N GLY A 103 6.22 -11.42 -25.10
CA GLY A 103 4.91 -10.78 -25.11
C GLY A 103 3.77 -11.63 -24.59
N ILE A 104 2.69 -10.92 -24.22
CA ILE A 104 1.42 -11.48 -23.74
C ILE A 104 0.27 -10.73 -24.39
N ARG A 105 -0.56 -11.42 -25.18
CA ARG A 105 -1.79 -10.89 -25.75
C ARG A 105 -3.00 -11.38 -24.94
N TYR A 106 -3.74 -10.45 -24.37
CA TYR A 106 -4.96 -10.72 -23.60
C TYR A 106 -6.23 -10.60 -24.45
N ASN A 107 -7.30 -11.22 -23.97
CA ASN A 107 -8.58 -11.24 -24.67
C ASN A 107 -9.33 -9.89 -24.62
N ASN A 108 -8.99 -9.00 -23.69
CA ASN A 108 -9.49 -7.61 -23.67
C ASN A 108 -8.82 -6.71 -24.72
N GLY A 109 -7.96 -7.28 -25.59
CA GLY A 109 -7.26 -6.54 -26.65
C GLY A 109 -5.95 -5.90 -26.21
N THR A 110 -5.58 -5.99 -24.92
CA THR A 110 -4.29 -5.47 -24.45
C THR A 110 -3.13 -6.39 -24.81
N ASN A 111 -1.98 -5.80 -25.10
CA ASN A 111 -0.74 -6.51 -25.41
C ASN A 111 0.38 -6.00 -24.51
N THR A 112 1.04 -6.91 -23.79
CA THR A 112 2.28 -6.62 -23.06
C THR A 112 3.46 -7.04 -23.90
N GLU A 113 4.41 -6.15 -24.16
CA GLU A 113 5.67 -6.43 -24.85
C GLU A 113 6.82 -6.34 -23.86
N ILE A 114 7.72 -7.32 -23.91
CA ILE A 114 8.89 -7.41 -23.02
C ILE A 114 10.12 -7.59 -23.89
N THR A 115 11.07 -6.65 -23.81
CA THR A 115 12.29 -6.72 -24.61
C THR A 115 13.46 -7.13 -23.73
N PRO A 116 14.26 -8.15 -24.11
CA PRO A 116 15.48 -8.50 -23.39
C PRO A 116 16.66 -7.58 -23.78
N ASP A 117 17.61 -7.43 -22.87
CA ASP A 117 18.95 -6.95 -23.21
C ASP A 117 19.86 -8.10 -23.72
N ALA A 118 21.12 -7.80 -24.00
CA ALA A 118 22.09 -8.79 -24.49
C ALA A 118 22.37 -9.92 -23.48
N ASN A 119 22.05 -9.74 -22.20
CA ASN A 119 22.23 -10.71 -21.12
C ASN A 119 20.91 -11.44 -20.77
N SER A 120 19.86 -11.29 -21.59
CA SER A 120 18.53 -11.88 -21.34
C SER A 120 17.85 -11.36 -20.05
N ARG A 121 18.16 -10.13 -19.65
CA ARG A 121 17.44 -9.40 -18.59
C ARG A 121 16.38 -8.51 -19.21
N VAL A 122 15.34 -8.15 -18.46
CA VAL A 122 14.28 -7.25 -18.95
C VAL A 122 14.86 -5.86 -19.22
N LYS A 123 14.90 -5.43 -20.48
CA LYS A 123 15.30 -4.08 -20.91
C LYS A 123 14.14 -3.11 -20.94
N SER A 124 12.97 -3.55 -21.38
CA SER A 124 11.77 -2.71 -21.38
C SER A 124 10.49 -3.54 -21.27
N ILE A 125 9.45 -2.92 -20.73
CA ILE A 125 8.09 -3.45 -20.66
C ILE A 125 7.14 -2.38 -21.17
N LYS A 126 6.27 -2.76 -22.10
CA LYS A 126 5.25 -1.88 -22.68
C LYS A 126 3.89 -2.55 -22.65
N VAL A 127 2.84 -1.84 -22.25
CA VAL A 127 1.45 -2.29 -22.39
C VAL A 127 0.77 -1.41 -23.44
N ILE A 128 0.20 -2.05 -24.44
CA ILE A 128 -0.54 -1.42 -25.53
C ILE A 128 -2.01 -1.79 -25.36
N THR A 129 -2.89 -0.80 -25.40
CA THR A 129 -4.35 -0.98 -25.36
C THR A 129 -4.95 -0.55 -26.71
N VAL A 130 -6.17 -1.01 -26.97
CA VAL A 130 -6.86 -0.69 -28.24
C VAL A 130 -7.24 0.81 -28.28
N ASP A 131 -7.76 1.33 -27.17
CA ASP A 131 -8.35 2.67 -27.12
C ASP A 131 -7.42 3.75 -26.54
N GLU A 132 -6.55 3.41 -25.58
CA GLU A 132 -5.68 4.38 -24.86
C GLU A 132 -4.23 4.38 -25.37
N GLY A 133 -3.93 3.60 -26.42
CA GLY A 133 -2.61 3.56 -27.02
C GLY A 133 -1.60 2.80 -26.17
N THR A 134 -0.76 3.50 -25.41
CA THR A 134 0.33 2.89 -24.61
C THR A 134 0.32 3.49 -23.21
N PRO A 135 -0.55 3.00 -22.30
CA PRO A 135 -0.64 3.55 -20.94
C PRO A 135 0.56 3.21 -20.04
N PHE A 136 1.41 2.27 -20.45
CA PHE A 136 2.58 1.87 -19.67
C PHE A 136 3.76 1.59 -20.59
N ASP A 137 4.86 2.32 -20.43
CA ASP A 137 6.10 2.13 -21.18
C ASP A 137 7.30 2.48 -20.30
N ILE A 138 8.03 1.46 -19.85
CA ILE A 138 9.20 1.63 -18.99
C ILE A 138 10.41 0.87 -19.53
N SER A 139 11.60 1.43 -19.33
CA SER A 139 12.86 0.77 -19.64
C SER A 139 13.85 0.80 -18.48
N TYR A 140 14.73 -0.20 -18.43
CA TYR A 140 15.71 -0.39 -17.38
C TYR A 140 17.13 -0.32 -17.96
N ALA A 141 18.03 0.31 -17.20
CA ALA A 141 19.47 0.13 -17.34
C ALA A 141 20.01 -0.58 -16.10
N TYR A 142 21.09 -1.32 -16.29
CA TYR A 142 21.71 -2.11 -15.22
C TYR A 142 23.20 -1.82 -15.17
N ASP A 143 23.75 -1.85 -13.96
CA ASP A 143 25.18 -1.82 -13.75
C ASP A 143 25.86 -3.16 -14.09
N GLY A 144 27.17 -3.24 -13.87
CA GLY A 144 27.98 -4.44 -14.10
C GLY A 144 27.67 -5.62 -13.16
N ASN A 145 26.99 -5.37 -12.03
CA ASN A 145 26.61 -6.39 -11.04
C ASN A 145 25.17 -6.87 -11.22
N ASN A 146 24.45 -6.37 -12.24
CA ASN A 146 23.03 -6.60 -12.52
C ASN A 146 22.06 -5.86 -11.59
N ASN A 147 22.51 -4.84 -10.86
CA ASN A 147 21.57 -3.96 -10.16
C ASN A 147 20.91 -3.02 -11.17
N VAL A 148 19.64 -2.67 -10.95
CA VAL A 148 18.95 -1.66 -11.76
C VAL A 148 19.55 -0.30 -11.43
N GLU A 149 20.26 0.31 -12.36
CA GLU A 149 20.89 1.63 -12.20
C GLU A 149 19.88 2.75 -12.51
N SER A 150 18.98 2.53 -13.46
CA SER A 150 17.92 3.48 -13.77
C SER A 150 16.68 2.82 -14.35
N ARG A 151 15.54 3.50 -14.17
CA ARG A 151 14.26 3.15 -14.76
C ARG A 151 13.64 4.40 -15.38
N THR A 152 13.51 4.42 -16.70
CA THR A 152 12.87 5.51 -17.44
C THR A 152 11.41 5.18 -17.69
N ASN A 153 10.52 6.12 -17.38
CA ASN A 153 9.13 6.11 -17.76
C ASN A 153 8.96 6.93 -19.05
N HIS A 154 8.69 6.26 -20.17
CA HIS A 154 8.58 6.92 -21.48
C HIS A 154 7.27 7.68 -21.66
N ILE A 155 6.32 7.54 -20.73
CA ILE A 155 5.06 8.30 -20.72
C ILE A 155 5.26 9.68 -20.11
N THR A 156 5.94 9.76 -18.97
CA THR A 156 6.24 11.05 -18.29
C THR A 156 7.54 11.69 -18.80
N GLY A 157 8.44 10.90 -19.39
CA GLY A 157 9.78 11.33 -19.79
C GLY A 157 10.79 11.38 -18.64
N ASN A 158 10.37 11.01 -17.43
CA ASN A 158 11.24 11.04 -16.25
C ASN A 158 12.04 9.74 -16.11
N THR A 159 13.15 9.83 -15.38
CA THR A 159 14.01 8.70 -15.08
C THR A 159 14.29 8.65 -13.58
N ASN A 160 14.02 7.49 -13.00
CA ASN A 160 14.47 7.16 -11.65
C ASN A 160 15.91 6.66 -11.72
N TYR A 161 16.73 7.07 -10.76
CA TYR A 161 18.12 6.63 -10.60
C TYR A 161 18.31 5.92 -9.28
N TYR A 162 19.12 4.86 -9.28
CA TYR A 162 19.37 4.03 -8.10
C TYR A 162 20.87 3.85 -7.92
N TYR A 163 21.34 4.02 -6.69
CA TYR A 163 22.75 4.00 -6.34
C TYR A 163 23.01 2.91 -5.31
N TYR A 164 24.08 2.15 -5.50
CA TYR A 164 24.41 1.01 -4.66
C TYR A 164 25.81 1.16 -4.05
N ASP A 165 26.02 0.55 -2.88
CA ASP A 165 27.35 0.36 -2.33
C ASP A 165 28.07 -0.86 -2.95
N LYS A 166 29.29 -1.14 -2.47
CA LYS A 166 30.10 -2.27 -2.97
C LYS A 166 29.54 -3.66 -2.61
N LEU A 167 28.50 -3.73 -1.79
CA LEU A 167 27.80 -4.95 -1.40
C LEU A 167 26.44 -5.06 -2.11
N ASP A 168 26.21 -4.25 -3.15
CA ASP A 168 24.98 -4.19 -3.93
C ASP A 168 23.75 -3.77 -3.10
N ARG A 169 23.96 -3.01 -2.02
CA ARG A 169 22.87 -2.46 -1.20
C ARG A 169 22.52 -1.06 -1.67
N LEU A 170 21.23 -0.77 -1.84
CA LEU A 170 20.71 0.51 -2.31
C LEU A 170 20.98 1.63 -1.28
N THR A 171 21.87 2.58 -1.59
CA THR A 171 22.21 3.70 -0.70
C THR A 171 21.45 4.97 -1.01
N ALA A 172 21.00 5.16 -2.25
CA ALA A 172 20.14 6.28 -2.61
C ALA A 172 19.25 5.95 -3.81
N ALA A 173 18.12 6.64 -3.90
CA ALA A 173 17.25 6.62 -5.06
C ALA A 173 16.71 8.02 -5.35
N GLU A 174 16.70 8.42 -6.61
CA GLU A 174 15.99 9.60 -7.10
C GLU A 174 14.77 9.08 -7.85
N VAL A 175 13.58 9.43 -7.37
CA VAL A 175 12.33 8.82 -7.82
C VAL A 175 11.31 9.89 -8.18
N GLU A 176 10.62 9.70 -9.31
CA GLU A 176 9.41 10.47 -9.63
C GLU A 176 8.23 10.00 -8.78
N GLY A 177 7.39 10.93 -8.34
CA GLY A 177 6.18 10.65 -7.58
C GLY A 177 5.78 11.83 -6.71
N THR A 178 4.55 11.83 -6.19
CA THR A 178 4.11 12.90 -5.29
C THR A 178 4.68 12.67 -3.89
N PHE A 179 5.51 13.60 -3.42
CA PHE A 179 6.07 13.61 -2.08
C PHE A 179 5.74 14.89 -1.33
N TYR A 180 5.65 14.76 -0.01
CA TYR A 180 5.44 15.86 0.92
C TYR A 180 6.61 15.98 1.89
N GLY A 181 7.21 17.16 1.98
CA GLY A 181 8.25 17.49 2.94
C GLY A 181 7.78 18.59 3.88
N GLU A 182 7.78 18.34 5.19
CA GLU A 182 7.38 19.34 6.18
C GLU A 182 8.31 20.57 6.11
N ARG A 183 7.70 21.75 5.98
CA ARG A 183 8.38 23.05 6.00
C ARG A 183 8.14 23.73 7.33
N THR A 184 9.21 24.29 7.88
CA THR A 184 9.20 25.01 9.14
C THR A 184 9.27 26.50 8.90
N GLY A 185 8.72 27.26 9.85
CA GLY A 185 8.72 28.70 9.80
C GLY A 185 8.25 29.29 11.13
N PHE A 186 7.95 30.57 11.11
CA PHE A 186 7.28 31.25 12.18
C PHE A 186 5.82 30.82 12.26
N LEU A 187 5.46 30.17 13.37
CA LEU A 187 4.06 29.85 13.67
C LEU A 187 3.37 31.09 14.19
N GLY A 188 2.22 31.42 13.61
CA GLY A 188 1.51 32.64 13.97
C GLY A 188 0.02 32.45 14.13
N VAL A 189 -0.58 33.42 14.81
CA VAL A 189 -2.01 33.58 15.00
C VAL A 189 -2.45 34.93 14.46
N ALA A 190 -3.71 35.02 14.04
CA ALA A 190 -4.39 36.29 13.85
C ALA A 190 -5.69 36.23 14.65
N GLU A 191 -5.70 36.88 15.80
CA GLU A 191 -6.87 36.91 16.69
C GLU A 191 -7.92 37.89 16.17
N GLU A 192 -9.20 37.56 16.39
CA GLU A 192 -10.32 38.41 15.95
C GLU A 192 -10.30 38.71 14.44
N ASP A 193 -9.76 37.76 13.64
CA ASP A 193 -9.60 37.87 12.19
C ASP A 193 -10.91 37.59 11.43
N ILE A 194 -12.00 38.27 11.80
CA ILE A 194 -13.38 38.01 11.32
C ILE A 194 -13.51 37.94 9.79
N PHE A 195 -12.64 38.63 9.05
CA PHE A 195 -12.65 38.66 7.58
C PHE A 195 -11.51 37.86 6.92
N GLY A 196 -10.64 37.22 7.70
CA GLY A 196 -9.49 36.48 7.19
C GLY A 196 -8.39 37.37 6.60
N THR A 197 -8.34 38.67 6.92
CA THR A 197 -7.44 39.65 6.30
C THR A 197 -6.24 40.05 7.17
N LEU A 198 -6.21 39.70 8.45
CA LEU A 198 -5.13 40.08 9.36
C LEU A 198 -3.85 39.30 9.10
N SER A 199 -2.70 39.91 9.39
CA SER A 199 -1.39 39.25 9.34
C SER A 199 -1.23 38.22 10.46
N LEU A 200 -0.46 37.17 10.20
CA LEU A 200 -0.01 36.27 11.26
C LEU A 200 1.03 36.98 12.12
N VAL A 201 0.80 36.98 13.43
CA VAL A 201 1.71 37.52 14.46
C VAL A 201 2.08 36.43 15.47
N GLU A 202 3.09 36.71 16.28
CA GLU A 202 3.60 35.73 17.25
C GLU A 202 2.56 35.59 18.35
N PRO A 203 2.13 34.37 18.68
CA PRO A 203 1.18 34.21 19.76
C PRO A 203 1.82 34.60 21.09
N GLU A 204 1.06 35.28 21.96
CA GLU A 204 1.47 35.49 23.35
C GLU A 204 1.50 34.16 24.13
N ASP A 205 0.60 33.25 23.78
CA ASP A 205 0.51 31.88 24.29
C ASP A 205 0.33 30.91 23.11
N TYR A 206 1.18 29.88 23.05
CA TYR A 206 1.08 28.83 22.04
C TYR A 206 -0.16 27.96 22.23
N TRP A 207 -0.86 28.04 23.37
CA TRP A 207 -2.16 27.42 23.54
C TRP A 207 -3.27 28.27 22.90
N VAL A 208 -3.73 27.85 21.72
CA VAL A 208 -4.61 28.64 20.85
C VAL A 208 -5.97 27.97 20.73
N LYS A 209 -7.05 28.77 20.80
CA LYS A 209 -8.41 28.37 20.46
C LYS A 209 -8.68 28.77 19.02
N PHE A 210 -8.61 27.81 18.10
CA PHE A 210 -8.71 28.09 16.68
C PHE A 210 -10.14 28.40 16.27
N ASP A 211 -11.12 27.65 16.77
CA ASP A 211 -12.53 27.83 16.46
C ASP A 211 -13.22 28.86 17.36
N TYR A 212 -12.51 29.92 17.75
CA TYR A 212 -13.00 31.01 18.57
C TYR A 212 -12.73 32.36 17.89
N LYS A 213 -13.65 33.32 18.03
CA LYS A 213 -13.47 34.72 17.56
C LYS A 213 -13.09 34.92 16.09
N GLY A 214 -13.37 33.96 15.21
CA GLY A 214 -12.91 34.01 13.82
C GLY A 214 -11.39 33.97 13.70
N ASN A 215 -10.71 33.35 14.67
CA ASN A 215 -9.25 33.29 14.70
C ASN A 215 -8.69 32.58 13.46
N SER A 216 -7.48 33.00 13.11
CA SER A 216 -6.69 32.32 12.10
C SER A 216 -5.38 31.82 12.69
N ILE A 217 -4.91 30.68 12.18
CA ILE A 217 -3.62 30.08 12.55
C ILE A 217 -2.84 29.78 11.27
N GLY A 218 -1.52 29.72 11.36
CA GLY A 218 -0.73 29.41 10.17
C GLY A 218 0.76 29.45 10.38
N VAL A 219 1.46 29.39 9.25
CA VAL A 219 2.92 29.34 9.19
C VAL A 219 3.41 30.40 8.20
N VAL A 220 4.36 31.22 8.64
CA VAL A 220 5.17 32.09 7.78
C VAL A 220 6.52 31.43 7.59
N LEU A 221 6.77 30.93 6.40
CA LEU A 221 7.97 30.20 6.02
C LEU A 221 9.20 31.13 6.00
N VAL A 222 10.39 30.53 6.13
CA VAL A 222 11.67 31.24 6.02
C VAL A 222 11.91 31.75 4.59
N GLU A 223 11.41 31.00 3.61
CA GLU A 223 11.43 31.32 2.19
C GLU A 223 10.15 30.78 1.54
N LYS A 224 9.81 31.30 0.35
CA LYS A 224 8.67 30.78 -0.40
C LYS A 224 8.87 29.30 -0.72
N ALA A 225 7.80 28.52 -0.61
CA ALA A 225 7.80 27.12 -1.00
C ALA A 225 6.45 26.75 -1.63
N SER A 226 6.49 25.78 -2.55
CA SER A 226 5.31 25.22 -3.21
C SER A 226 4.60 24.24 -2.26
N ILE A 227 3.65 24.75 -1.49
CA ILE A 227 2.90 23.96 -0.50
C ILE A 227 1.77 23.22 -1.20
N GLY A 228 1.61 21.94 -0.89
CA GLY A 228 0.48 21.15 -1.36
C GLY A 228 -0.34 20.48 -0.26
N LYS A 229 0.08 20.55 1.00
CA LYS A 229 -0.65 19.95 2.12
C LYS A 229 -0.48 20.76 3.41
N ILE A 230 -1.56 20.84 4.18
CA ILE A 230 -1.61 21.40 5.52
C ILE A 230 -2.29 20.37 6.43
N GLU A 231 -1.73 20.12 7.60
CA GLU A 231 -2.35 19.30 8.63
C GLU A 231 -2.74 20.18 9.82
N LEU A 232 -3.94 19.96 10.34
CA LEU A 232 -4.44 20.59 11.56
C LEU A 232 -4.78 19.52 12.58
N LYS A 233 -4.20 19.62 13.78
CA LYS A 233 -4.40 18.63 14.84
C LYS A 233 -4.84 19.34 16.11
N PRO A 234 -6.06 19.11 16.64
CA PRO A 234 -6.46 19.76 17.86
C PRO A 234 -5.61 19.25 19.04
N ALA A 235 -5.88 19.79 20.22
CA ALA A 235 -5.30 19.33 21.44
C ALA A 235 -5.61 17.84 21.56
N PRO A 236 -4.62 17.08 22.00
CA PRO A 236 -4.76 15.70 22.37
C PRO A 236 -6.17 15.18 22.78
N GLU A 237 -6.67 15.66 23.89
CA GLU A 237 -7.94 15.24 24.47
C GLU A 237 -9.20 15.49 23.60
N VAL A 238 -9.09 16.18 22.46
CA VAL A 238 -10.21 16.52 21.57
C VAL A 238 -10.36 15.44 20.50
N LEU A 239 -11.35 14.56 20.68
CA LEU A 239 -11.72 13.52 19.70
C LEU A 239 -12.88 13.93 18.78
N GLU A 240 -13.68 14.92 19.21
CA GLU A 240 -14.80 15.45 18.44
C GLU A 240 -14.75 16.98 18.48
N HIS A 241 -14.98 17.61 17.33
CA HIS A 241 -15.08 19.05 17.23
C HIS A 241 -15.92 19.48 16.00
N ARG A 242 -16.44 20.70 16.06
CA ARG A 242 -17.28 21.35 15.04
C ARG A 242 -16.59 21.82 13.75
N VAL A 243 -15.27 21.78 13.67
CA VAL A 243 -14.54 22.18 12.45
C VAL A 243 -14.78 21.17 11.31
N GLU A 244 -15.29 21.70 10.20
CA GLU A 244 -15.63 21.01 8.95
C GLU A 244 -15.19 21.84 7.72
N LYS A 245 -15.12 21.23 6.51
CA LYS A 245 -14.67 21.91 5.28
C LYS A 245 -15.31 23.30 5.07
N ASN A 246 -16.62 23.39 5.22
CA ASN A 246 -17.38 24.63 4.99
C ASN A 246 -17.19 25.70 6.08
N THR A 247 -16.64 25.32 7.24
CA THR A 247 -16.34 26.23 8.38
C THR A 247 -14.96 26.88 8.28
N LEU A 248 -14.18 26.53 7.26
CA LEU A 248 -12.82 27.01 7.08
C LEU A 248 -12.64 27.85 5.81
N THR A 249 -11.63 28.70 5.82
CA THR A 249 -11.07 29.32 4.62
C THR A 249 -9.55 29.19 4.64
N VAL A 250 -8.96 28.74 3.54
CA VAL A 250 -7.51 28.69 3.36
C VAL A 250 -7.05 29.96 2.65
N TYR A 251 -6.02 30.59 3.19
CA TYR A 251 -5.37 31.75 2.59
C TYR A 251 -3.88 31.49 2.38
N TYR A 252 -3.32 32.12 1.37
CA TYR A 252 -1.89 32.20 1.13
C TYR A 252 -1.46 33.66 0.96
N SER A 253 -0.19 33.95 1.24
CA SER A 253 0.36 35.29 1.12
C SER A 253 1.82 35.25 0.68
N PRO A 254 2.22 36.08 -0.31
CA PRO A 254 3.61 36.18 -0.72
C PRO A 254 4.50 36.93 0.28
N ASP A 255 3.91 37.63 1.26
CA ASP A 255 4.60 38.59 2.13
C ASP A 255 4.11 38.62 3.60
N ASN A 256 3.10 37.84 3.97
CA ASN A 256 2.39 37.87 5.27
C ASN A 256 1.61 39.19 5.55
N PHE A 257 1.40 40.04 4.55
CA PHE A 257 0.61 41.27 4.67
C PHE A 257 -0.66 41.21 3.82
N THR A 258 -0.53 40.76 2.57
CA THR A 258 -1.66 40.63 1.66
C THR A 258 -2.04 39.16 1.52
N PHE A 259 -3.21 38.79 2.03
CA PHE A 259 -3.72 37.42 1.96
C PHE A 259 -4.70 37.25 0.81
N TYR A 260 -4.54 36.14 0.09
CA TYR A 260 -5.40 35.72 -1.01
C TYR A 260 -6.12 34.44 -0.61
N LYS A 261 -7.44 34.41 -0.80
CA LYS A 261 -8.25 33.21 -0.54
C LYS A 261 -7.91 32.15 -1.59
N LEU A 262 -7.59 30.93 -1.15
CA LEU A 262 -7.54 29.77 -2.03
C LEU A 262 -8.99 29.33 -2.33
N PRO A 263 -9.39 29.24 -3.60
CA PRO A 263 -10.73 28.78 -4.00
C PRO A 263 -11.08 27.41 -3.39
N GLU A 264 -12.36 27.22 -3.00
CA GLU A 264 -12.82 26.01 -2.27
C GLU A 264 -12.83 24.72 -3.11
N ASP A 265 -12.75 24.88 -4.43
CA ASP A 265 -12.57 23.83 -5.44
C ASP A 265 -11.11 23.42 -5.64
N GLN A 266 -10.14 24.23 -5.21
CA GLN A 266 -8.70 23.94 -5.35
C GLN A 266 -8.09 23.20 -4.15
N TRP A 267 -8.90 22.76 -3.19
CA TRP A 267 -8.44 21.96 -2.07
C TRP A 267 -9.49 20.97 -1.54
N TYR A 268 -8.97 19.86 -1.05
CA TYR A 268 -9.70 18.75 -0.46
C TYR A 268 -9.54 18.78 1.07
N PHE A 269 -10.56 18.26 1.76
CA PHE A 269 -10.63 18.20 3.21
C PHE A 269 -10.90 16.76 3.59
N GLU A 270 -10.03 16.21 4.44
CA GLU A 270 -10.19 14.92 5.07
C GLU A 270 -10.12 15.11 6.57
N LYS A 271 -11.02 14.46 7.30
CA LYS A 271 -11.04 14.43 8.77
C LYS A 271 -11.15 12.98 9.19
N ASP A 272 -10.21 12.53 10.00
CA ASP A 272 -10.15 11.14 10.44
C ASP A 272 -10.97 10.90 11.73
N GLU A 273 -10.92 9.65 12.23
CA GLU A 273 -11.66 9.24 13.44
C GLU A 273 -11.16 9.93 14.73
N ASP A 274 -9.93 10.45 14.73
CA ASP A 274 -9.33 11.16 15.85
C ASP A 274 -9.59 12.69 15.77
N GLY A 275 -10.23 13.16 14.69
CA GLY A 275 -10.52 14.57 14.45
C GLY A 275 -9.36 15.33 13.79
N ASP A 276 -8.26 14.66 13.44
CA ASP A 276 -7.17 15.30 12.70
C ASP A 276 -7.66 15.67 11.30
N ILE A 277 -7.37 16.90 10.88
CA ILE A 277 -7.76 17.42 9.58
C ILE A 277 -6.53 17.45 8.66
N THR A 278 -6.69 16.88 7.47
CA THR A 278 -5.75 17.06 6.36
C THR A 278 -6.39 17.89 5.26
N ILE A 279 -5.72 18.98 4.89
CA ILE A 279 -6.08 19.83 3.75
C ILE A 279 -5.07 19.57 2.65
N ILE A 280 -5.55 19.16 1.49
CA ILE A 280 -4.72 18.78 0.33
C ILE A 280 -5.02 19.73 -0.81
N PHE A 281 -4.02 20.36 -1.41
CA PHE A 281 -4.21 21.25 -2.54
C PHE A 281 -4.19 20.46 -3.85
N GLU A 282 -5.09 20.83 -4.77
CA GLU A 282 -5.13 20.28 -6.13
C GLU A 282 -3.80 20.54 -6.84
N GLU A 283 -3.37 21.81 -6.86
CA GLU A 283 -2.07 22.24 -7.35
C GLU A 283 -1.27 22.89 -6.21
N PRO A 284 0.06 22.69 -6.15
CA PRO A 284 0.85 23.30 -5.11
C PRO A 284 0.92 24.82 -5.29
N VAL A 285 0.75 25.55 -4.19
CA VAL A 285 0.76 27.01 -4.17
C VAL A 285 2.10 27.50 -3.66
N GLU A 286 2.79 28.34 -4.43
CA GLU A 286 4.04 28.96 -3.99
C GLU A 286 3.75 30.26 -3.21
N ALA A 287 4.00 30.26 -1.91
CA ALA A 287 3.84 31.45 -1.08
C ALA A 287 4.78 31.47 0.12
N LEU A 288 4.88 32.62 0.80
CA LEU A 288 5.68 32.78 2.01
C LEU A 288 4.88 32.41 3.26
N ALA A 289 3.58 32.73 3.29
CA ALA A 289 2.74 32.45 4.43
C ALA A 289 1.46 31.74 4.01
N PHE A 290 1.00 30.84 4.86
CA PHE A 290 -0.27 30.13 4.72
C PHE A 290 -1.03 30.25 6.02
N LYS A 291 -2.33 30.49 5.90
CA LYS A 291 -3.21 30.78 7.02
C LYS A 291 -4.53 30.06 6.83
N ILE A 292 -4.96 29.37 7.87
CA ILE A 292 -6.28 28.74 7.95
C ILE A 292 -7.10 29.63 8.85
N HIS A 293 -8.23 30.09 8.33
CA HIS A 293 -9.15 30.98 9.02
C HIS A 293 -10.42 30.21 9.41
N SER A 294 -10.77 30.32 10.69
CA SER A 294 -12.02 29.79 11.23
C SER A 294 -13.17 30.76 10.99
N LYS A 295 -14.30 30.28 10.48
CA LYS A 295 -15.53 31.09 10.31
C LYS A 295 -16.37 31.20 11.59
N PHE A 296 -15.91 30.64 12.73
CA PHE A 296 -16.67 30.65 13.98
C PHE A 296 -16.50 31.95 14.76
N ASP A 297 -17.53 32.77 14.83
CA ASP A 297 -17.56 34.03 15.59
C ASP A 297 -18.75 34.12 16.57
N ASP A 298 -19.09 33.02 17.26
CA ASP A 298 -20.24 32.92 18.16
C ASP A 298 -20.46 34.17 19.03
N ARG A 299 -21.67 34.75 18.96
CA ARG A 299 -22.06 35.97 19.68
C ARG A 299 -23.22 35.73 20.64
N ASP A 300 -23.21 36.45 21.75
CA ASP A 300 -24.39 36.60 22.61
C ASP A 300 -25.33 37.69 22.08
N MET A 301 -26.43 37.93 22.80
CA MET A 301 -27.42 38.95 22.43
C MET A 301 -26.90 40.40 22.49
N TYR A 302 -25.71 40.61 23.06
CA TYR A 302 -25.02 41.89 23.17
C TYR A 302 -23.85 42.00 22.20
N PHE A 303 -23.72 41.07 21.24
CA PHE A 303 -22.60 40.97 20.29
C PHE A 303 -21.24 40.67 20.95
N GLY A 304 -21.24 40.25 22.21
CA GLY A 304 -20.06 39.74 22.90
C GLY A 304 -19.70 38.36 22.39
N PHE A 305 -18.40 38.07 22.28
CA PHE A 305 -17.93 36.75 21.87
C PHE A 305 -18.26 35.70 22.94
N VAL A 306 -18.80 34.56 22.52
CA VAL A 306 -19.08 33.41 23.36
C VAL A 306 -18.05 32.32 23.07
N ASP A 307 -17.35 31.87 24.09
CA ASP A 307 -16.41 30.77 23.94
C ASP A 307 -17.16 29.44 23.87
N LYS A 308 -17.15 28.86 22.67
CA LYS A 308 -17.61 27.49 22.37
C LYS A 308 -16.52 26.71 21.65
N SER A 309 -15.26 27.02 21.94
CA SER A 309 -14.14 26.37 21.27
C SER A 309 -14.10 24.88 21.58
N GLU A 310 -14.03 24.09 20.53
CA GLU A 310 -13.81 22.65 20.57
C GLU A 310 -12.47 22.30 19.90
N PHE A 311 -11.98 23.14 19.00
CA PHE A 311 -10.68 22.98 18.33
C PHE A 311 -9.68 23.98 18.91
N TYR A 312 -8.91 23.52 19.89
CA TYR A 312 -7.87 24.28 20.55
C TYR A 312 -6.65 23.41 20.76
N GLY A 313 -5.47 23.97 21.01
CA GLY A 313 -4.29 23.21 21.38
C GLY A 313 -2.99 23.97 21.25
N ASP A 314 -1.88 23.26 21.41
CA ASP A 314 -0.55 23.83 21.22
C ASP A 314 -0.28 24.05 19.72
N LEU A 315 -0.13 25.31 19.31
CA LEU A 315 0.11 25.72 17.93
C LEU A 315 1.29 25.00 17.28
N ARG A 316 2.30 24.57 18.06
CA ARG A 316 3.47 23.82 17.57
C ARG A 316 3.14 22.43 17.03
N ASN A 317 2.06 21.84 17.54
CA ASN A 317 1.56 20.55 17.08
C ASN A 317 0.28 20.70 16.24
N MET A 318 -0.41 21.84 16.38
CA MET A 318 -1.73 22.05 15.82
C MET A 318 -1.74 22.47 14.36
N VAL A 319 -0.67 23.07 13.82
CA VAL A 319 -0.59 23.37 12.39
C VAL A 319 0.76 22.96 11.83
N LYS A 320 0.73 22.14 10.79
CA LYS A 320 1.90 21.75 10.01
C LYS A 320 1.65 21.97 8.54
N ILE A 321 2.71 22.26 7.80
CA ILE A 321 2.63 22.59 6.38
C ILE A 321 3.70 21.86 5.60
N TYR A 322 3.34 21.39 4.42
CA TYR A 322 4.16 20.49 3.64
C TYR A 322 4.34 21.01 2.22
N GLN A 323 5.61 21.20 1.86
CA GLN A 323 5.99 21.38 0.47
C GLN A 323 5.65 20.10 -0.29
N ARG A 324 5.04 20.27 -1.45
CA ARG A 324 4.79 19.18 -2.39
C ARG A 324 5.83 19.22 -3.50
N SER A 325 6.33 18.06 -3.89
CA SER A 325 7.20 17.89 -5.06
C SER A 325 6.83 16.61 -5.80
N ASP A 326 7.00 16.62 -7.11
CA ASP A 326 6.76 15.47 -8.01
C ASP A 326 7.98 14.55 -8.15
N GLY A 327 8.93 14.67 -7.23
CA GLY A 327 10.00 13.71 -7.02
C GLY A 327 10.68 13.92 -5.68
N ALA A 328 11.47 12.93 -5.27
CA ALA A 328 12.28 13.01 -4.07
C ALA A 328 13.60 12.28 -4.23
N ARG A 329 14.57 12.68 -3.41
CA ARG A 329 15.77 11.88 -3.16
C ARG A 329 15.59 11.13 -1.85
N LEU A 330 15.76 9.82 -1.93
CA LEU A 330 15.75 8.90 -0.81
C LEU A 330 17.18 8.45 -0.53
N GLU A 331 17.60 8.41 0.74
CA GLU A 331 18.91 7.90 1.13
C GLU A 331 18.80 6.89 2.28
N TYR A 332 19.70 5.91 2.27
CA TYR A 332 19.68 4.78 3.18
C TYR A 332 21.07 4.49 3.73
N ASP A 333 21.15 4.35 5.05
CA ASP A 333 22.35 3.88 5.75
C ASP A 333 22.12 2.45 6.23
N TYR A 334 23.20 1.67 6.34
CA TYR A 334 23.17 0.28 6.78
C TYR A 334 24.25 0.00 7.82
N ASP A 335 23.96 -0.94 8.71
CA ASP A 335 24.97 -1.58 9.53
C ASP A 335 25.81 -2.60 8.73
N ALA A 336 26.76 -3.26 9.40
CA ALA A 336 27.58 -4.31 8.79
C ALA A 336 26.80 -5.62 8.48
N GLY A 337 25.67 -5.85 9.15
CA GLY A 337 24.77 -6.98 8.92
C GLY A 337 23.80 -6.77 7.75
N GLY A 338 23.73 -5.55 7.20
CA GLY A 338 22.82 -5.19 6.13
C GLY A 338 21.47 -4.65 6.60
N ASN A 339 21.31 -4.41 7.91
CA ASN A 339 20.10 -3.77 8.43
C ASN A 339 20.14 -2.27 8.17
N ARG A 340 19.02 -1.71 7.70
CA ARG A 340 18.88 -0.28 7.42
C ARG A 340 18.88 0.52 8.74
N THR A 341 19.86 1.37 8.98
CA THR A 341 19.97 2.19 10.21
C THR A 341 19.36 3.58 10.06
N ALA A 342 19.21 4.08 8.82
CA ALA A 342 18.52 5.33 8.54
C ALA A 342 17.80 5.30 7.19
N LYS A 343 16.70 6.05 7.09
CA LYS A 343 16.03 6.44 5.86
C LYS A 343 15.89 7.96 5.87
N ARG A 344 16.34 8.62 4.82
CA ARG A 344 16.14 10.06 4.60
C ARG A 344 15.27 10.27 3.39
N THR A 345 14.24 11.10 3.53
CA THR A 345 13.41 11.59 2.43
C THR A 345 13.67 13.08 2.27
N ILE A 346 14.16 13.50 1.11
CA ILE A 346 14.57 14.88 0.85
C ILE A 346 13.58 15.50 -0.13
N VAL A 347 12.73 16.40 0.39
CA VAL A 347 11.72 17.17 -0.35
C VAL A 347 11.81 18.61 0.15
N GLY A 348 12.78 19.35 -0.38
CA GLY A 348 13.25 20.60 0.23
C GLY A 348 14.01 20.32 1.53
N ASN A 349 13.29 20.10 2.63
CA ASN A 349 13.88 19.69 3.90
C ASN A 349 14.06 18.16 3.97
N THR A 350 15.02 17.72 4.79
CA THR A 350 15.28 16.30 5.03
C THR A 350 14.45 15.77 6.20
N GLU A 351 13.54 14.84 5.92
CA GLU A 351 12.95 13.98 6.94
C GLU A 351 13.86 12.78 7.16
N GLU A 352 14.25 12.51 8.41
CA GLU A 352 15.11 11.38 8.77
C GLU A 352 14.40 10.47 9.76
N ILE A 353 14.36 9.18 9.42
CA ILE A 353 13.91 8.11 10.31
C ILE A 353 15.11 7.23 10.60
N THR A 354 15.39 7.00 11.88
CA THR A 354 16.46 6.11 12.34
C THR A 354 15.91 4.81 12.91
N TYR A 355 16.69 3.75 12.78
CA TYR A 355 16.34 2.39 13.19
C TYR A 355 17.43 1.82 14.07
N GLU A 356 17.02 1.25 15.20
CA GLU A 356 17.89 0.50 16.12
C GLU A 356 17.46 -0.95 16.14
N TYR A 357 18.41 -1.89 16.26
CA TYR A 357 18.16 -3.33 16.25
C TYR A 357 18.59 -3.98 17.56
N TYR A 358 18.02 -5.14 17.88
CA TYR A 358 18.50 -5.96 18.99
C TYR A 358 19.91 -6.48 18.69
N GLU A 359 20.78 -6.48 19.70
CA GLU A 359 22.18 -6.91 19.56
C GLU A 359 22.27 -8.33 18.99
N GLY A 360 23.12 -8.50 17.96
CA GLY A 360 23.31 -9.79 17.29
C GLY A 360 22.11 -10.29 16.48
N SER A 361 21.13 -9.43 16.15
CA SER A 361 19.92 -9.81 15.42
C SER A 361 19.51 -8.76 14.39
N ASN A 362 18.68 -9.16 13.42
CA ASN A 362 18.07 -8.27 12.42
C ASN A 362 16.66 -7.80 12.81
N ARG A 363 16.25 -8.02 14.07
CA ARG A 363 14.94 -7.61 14.59
C ARG A 363 14.99 -6.13 14.99
N LEU A 364 14.11 -5.33 14.41
CA LEU A 364 13.98 -3.91 14.71
C LEU A 364 13.59 -3.74 16.18
N LYS A 365 14.33 -2.95 16.94
CA LYS A 365 14.08 -2.66 18.35
C LYS A 365 13.33 -1.34 18.52
N LYS A 366 13.76 -0.32 17.79
CA LYS A 366 13.20 1.02 17.88
C LYS A 366 13.28 1.73 16.53
N MET A 367 12.24 2.48 16.21
CA MET A 367 12.20 3.43 15.11
C MET A 367 11.99 4.83 15.68
N THR A 368 12.72 5.83 15.19
CA THR A 368 12.58 7.23 15.62
C THR A 368 12.44 8.12 14.40
N ASN A 369 11.39 8.93 14.33
CA ASN A 369 11.35 10.08 13.43
C ASN A 369 12.13 11.21 14.10
N ASN A 370 13.30 11.55 13.57
CA ASN A 370 14.21 12.51 14.19
C ASN A 370 13.68 13.95 14.13
N ARG A 371 12.69 14.22 13.27
CA ARG A 371 12.04 15.53 13.19
C ARG A 371 11.00 15.71 14.29
N THR A 372 10.07 14.76 14.40
CA THR A 372 8.96 14.86 15.36
C THR A 372 9.38 14.40 16.77
N GLY A 373 10.47 13.64 16.87
CA GLY A 373 10.85 12.95 18.10
C GLY A 373 9.95 11.74 18.41
N GLU A 374 9.01 11.41 17.54
CA GLU A 374 8.13 10.27 17.71
C GLU A 374 8.94 8.97 17.60
N THR A 375 8.70 8.06 18.54
CA THR A 375 9.41 6.79 18.60
C THR A 375 8.46 5.62 18.74
N PHE A 376 8.69 4.55 18.00
CA PHE A 376 8.06 3.25 18.23
C PHE A 376 9.07 2.24 18.77
N TYR A 377 8.65 1.45 19.75
CA TYR A 377 9.41 0.30 20.25
C TYR A 377 8.75 -1.01 19.85
N TYR A 378 9.55 -2.05 19.61
CA TYR A 378 9.11 -3.34 19.09
C TYR A 378 9.62 -4.47 19.98
N VAL A 379 8.73 -5.37 20.42
CA VAL A 379 9.04 -6.50 21.31
C VAL A 379 8.66 -7.81 20.64
N TYR A 380 9.55 -8.80 20.74
CA TYR A 380 9.42 -10.10 20.09
C TYR A 380 9.38 -11.23 21.12
N ASP A 381 8.74 -12.33 20.76
CA ASP A 381 8.88 -13.58 21.50
C ASP A 381 10.20 -14.30 21.17
N GLU A 382 10.47 -15.42 21.85
CA GLU A 382 11.67 -16.24 21.64
C GLU A 382 11.76 -16.82 20.22
N ASN A 383 10.61 -17.06 19.58
CA ASN A 383 10.53 -17.53 18.19
C ASN A 383 10.79 -16.41 17.17
N GLY A 384 10.87 -15.15 17.61
CA GLY A 384 11.09 -13.99 16.78
C GLY A 384 9.84 -13.40 16.16
N ASN A 385 8.66 -13.76 16.66
CA ASN A 385 7.42 -13.12 16.27
C ASN A 385 7.28 -11.76 16.98
N LEU A 386 6.91 -10.70 16.26
CA LEU A 386 6.58 -9.40 16.87
C LEU A 386 5.31 -9.54 17.70
N ILE A 387 5.37 -9.40 19.02
CA ILE A 387 4.21 -9.57 19.90
C ILE A 387 3.61 -8.25 20.37
N GLU A 388 4.41 -7.19 20.49
CA GLU A 388 3.96 -5.86 20.88
C GLU A 388 4.76 -4.80 20.11
N LYS A 389 4.09 -3.73 19.69
CA LYS A 389 4.75 -2.47 19.32
C LYS A 389 3.95 -1.29 19.85
N GLY A 390 4.61 -0.17 20.16
CA GLY A 390 3.88 1.04 20.51
C GLY A 390 4.74 2.29 20.60
N ASN A 391 4.07 3.45 20.52
CA ASN A 391 4.69 4.77 20.49
C ASN A 391 4.87 5.43 21.87
N ARG A 392 4.30 4.81 22.93
CA ARG A 392 4.39 5.25 24.32
C ARG A 392 4.83 4.11 25.21
N PHE A 393 6.03 4.23 25.78
CA PHE A 393 6.65 3.14 26.53
C PHE A 393 7.66 3.63 27.57
N THR A 394 7.93 2.79 28.56
CA THR A 394 9.03 2.94 29.52
C THR A 394 9.93 1.71 29.45
N VAL A 395 11.24 1.93 29.33
CA VAL A 395 12.24 0.84 29.39
C VAL A 395 12.72 0.68 30.83
N LYS A 396 12.55 -0.52 31.39
CA LYS A 396 12.98 -0.85 32.76
C LYS A 396 14.47 -1.12 32.83
N VAL A 397 15.00 -1.16 34.05
CA VAL A 397 16.43 -1.40 34.33
C VAL A 397 16.91 -2.76 33.81
N ASP A 398 16.03 -3.76 33.80
CA ASP A 398 16.31 -5.10 33.27
C ASP A 398 16.20 -5.20 31.74
N GLY A 399 15.91 -4.09 31.06
CA GLY A 399 15.75 -4.01 29.61
C GLY A 399 14.36 -4.38 29.09
N SER A 400 13.44 -4.82 29.96
CA SER A 400 12.05 -5.05 29.58
C SER A 400 11.31 -3.74 29.30
N VAL A 401 10.27 -3.79 28.47
CA VAL A 401 9.51 -2.60 28.06
C VAL A 401 8.08 -2.71 28.58
N GLU A 402 7.58 -1.61 29.13
CA GLU A 402 6.19 -1.46 29.54
C GLU A 402 5.52 -0.41 28.64
N PHE A 403 4.51 -0.85 27.89
CA PHE A 403 3.74 0.01 26.99
C PHE A 403 2.53 0.63 27.71
N ILE A 404 2.26 1.89 27.38
CA ILE A 404 0.96 2.50 27.62
C ILE A 404 0.02 1.99 26.52
N LYS A 405 -1.16 1.47 26.91
CA LYS A 405 -2.06 0.71 26.01
C LYS A 405 -3.32 1.47 25.61
N GLU A 406 -3.61 2.53 26.33
CA GLU A 406 -4.78 3.39 26.17
C GLU A 406 -4.42 4.81 26.60
N GLY A 407 -5.18 5.78 26.13
CA GLY A 407 -4.93 7.19 26.36
C GLY A 407 -4.62 7.91 25.05
N PHE A 408 -4.38 9.21 25.16
CA PHE A 408 -4.21 10.06 23.99
C PHE A 408 -2.87 9.83 23.28
N ASP A 409 -2.90 9.85 21.92
CA ASP A 409 -1.73 9.62 21.05
C ASP A 409 -0.95 8.36 21.46
N VAL A 410 -1.71 7.39 21.96
CA VAL A 410 -1.23 6.04 22.20
C VAL A 410 -1.61 5.23 20.99
N GLU A 411 -0.60 4.85 20.23
CA GLU A 411 -0.69 3.81 19.25
C GLU A 411 0.04 2.58 19.79
N TYR A 412 -0.73 1.59 20.21
CA TYR A 412 -0.25 0.34 20.76
C TYR A 412 -0.87 -0.84 20.02
N TRP A 413 -0.02 -1.76 19.56
CA TRP A 413 -0.41 -2.96 18.86
C TRP A 413 0.06 -4.20 19.59
N ARG A 414 -0.81 -5.20 19.63
CA ARG A 414 -0.52 -6.52 20.20
C ARG A 414 -0.88 -7.61 19.20
N TYR A 415 0.01 -8.59 19.08
CA TYR A 415 -0.12 -9.70 18.14
C TYR A 415 -0.10 -11.01 18.90
N GLU A 416 -1.02 -11.90 18.56
CA GLU A 416 -1.06 -13.26 19.09
C GLU A 416 -0.72 -14.25 17.99
N TYR A 417 0.03 -15.30 18.33
CA TYR A 417 0.44 -16.34 17.39
C TYR A 417 -0.09 -17.70 17.82
N THR A 418 -0.32 -18.57 16.83
CA THR A 418 -0.56 -19.99 17.07
C THR A 418 0.72 -20.67 17.56
N VAL A 419 0.60 -21.86 18.15
CA VAL A 419 1.75 -22.70 18.54
C VAL A 419 2.67 -23.11 17.37
N ARG A 420 2.27 -22.83 16.12
CA ARG A 420 3.08 -23.05 14.91
C ARG A 420 3.66 -21.74 14.35
N ASN A 421 3.78 -20.68 15.16
CA ASN A 421 4.32 -19.38 14.79
C ASN A 421 3.58 -18.72 13.60
N ARG A 422 2.25 -18.76 13.62
CA ARG A 422 1.39 -18.09 12.62
C ARG A 422 0.53 -17.03 13.29
N LEU A 423 0.46 -15.82 12.72
CA LEU A 423 -0.30 -14.70 13.28
C LEU A 423 -1.78 -15.07 13.41
N LYS A 424 -2.30 -15.12 14.63
CA LYS A 424 -3.66 -15.56 14.96
C LYS A 424 -4.61 -14.39 15.14
N ALA A 425 -4.18 -13.33 15.82
CA ALA A 425 -4.99 -12.17 16.11
C ALA A 425 -4.15 -10.89 16.21
N VAL A 426 -4.75 -9.77 15.85
CA VAL A 426 -4.15 -8.43 15.91
C VAL A 426 -5.08 -7.53 16.71
N TYR A 427 -4.51 -6.79 17.66
CA TYR A 427 -5.21 -5.81 18.47
C TYR A 427 -4.54 -4.45 18.30
N ARG A 428 -5.35 -3.39 18.21
CA ARG A 428 -4.91 -1.99 18.28
C ARG A 428 -5.60 -1.35 19.48
N ASN A 429 -4.84 -0.77 20.40
CA ASN A 429 -5.34 -0.12 21.62
C ASN A 429 -6.36 -0.99 22.38
N GLY A 430 -6.07 -2.29 22.49
CA GLY A 430 -6.95 -3.27 23.15
C GLY A 430 -8.13 -3.79 22.31
N LYS A 431 -8.51 -3.12 21.21
CA LYS A 431 -9.60 -3.55 20.30
C LYS A 431 -9.09 -4.59 19.30
N LEU A 432 -9.85 -5.68 19.10
CA LEU A 432 -9.55 -6.68 18.07
C LEU A 432 -9.72 -6.05 16.68
N LYS A 433 -8.68 -6.13 15.85
CA LYS A 433 -8.66 -5.60 14.48
C LYS A 433 -8.68 -6.68 13.40
N ALA A 434 -8.02 -7.81 13.67
CA ALA A 434 -8.02 -8.94 12.75
C ALA A 434 -7.89 -10.28 13.47
N LYS A 435 -8.51 -11.32 12.91
CA LYS A 435 -8.31 -12.72 13.30
C LYS A 435 -8.09 -13.58 12.06
N PHE A 436 -7.21 -14.57 12.17
CA PHE A 436 -6.82 -15.42 11.06
C PHE A 436 -6.94 -16.91 11.42
N ILE A 437 -7.42 -17.71 10.46
CA ILE A 437 -7.51 -19.17 10.56
C ILE A 437 -6.64 -19.79 9.48
N TYR A 438 -5.94 -20.86 9.85
CA TYR A 438 -5.01 -21.57 8.99
C TYR A 438 -5.44 -23.02 8.82
N ASP A 439 -5.13 -23.58 7.65
CA ASP A 439 -5.29 -24.99 7.40
C ASP A 439 -4.11 -25.82 7.95
N ALA A 440 -4.19 -27.13 7.69
CA ALA A 440 -3.14 -28.07 8.06
C ALA A 440 -1.80 -27.81 7.34
N ASP A 441 -1.81 -27.19 6.16
CA ASP A 441 -0.61 -26.84 5.39
C ASP A 441 0.02 -25.51 5.85
N GLY A 442 -0.75 -24.69 6.56
CA GLY A 442 -0.34 -23.36 6.97
C GLY A 442 -0.71 -22.23 6.05
N ASN A 443 -1.60 -22.50 5.11
CA ASN A 443 -2.21 -21.44 4.33
C ASN A 443 -3.24 -20.72 5.20
N ARG A 444 -3.26 -19.39 5.14
CA ARG A 444 -4.27 -18.56 5.80
C ARG A 444 -5.58 -18.67 5.01
N ILE A 445 -6.46 -19.57 5.43
CA ILE A 445 -7.72 -19.89 4.75
C ILE A 445 -8.89 -19.00 5.15
N ARG A 446 -8.74 -18.18 6.20
CA ARG A 446 -9.76 -17.21 6.58
C ARG A 446 -9.16 -15.97 7.24
N SER A 447 -9.68 -14.80 6.90
CA SER A 447 -9.50 -13.55 7.63
C SER A 447 -10.85 -13.04 8.13
N GLU A 448 -10.84 -12.44 9.31
CA GLU A 448 -11.97 -11.75 9.92
C GLU A 448 -11.45 -10.37 10.33
N THR A 449 -11.81 -9.32 9.60
CA THR A 449 -11.34 -7.94 9.83
C THR A 449 -12.51 -6.98 9.94
N GLU A 450 -12.30 -5.84 10.59
CA GLU A 450 -13.31 -4.77 10.69
C GLU A 450 -13.61 -4.13 9.33
N GLU A 451 -12.59 -3.98 8.48
CA GLU A 451 -12.67 -3.29 7.18
C GLU A 451 -13.18 -4.17 6.03
N GLU A 452 -12.69 -5.41 5.90
CA GLU A 452 -13.04 -6.30 4.78
C GLU A 452 -14.09 -7.36 5.16
N GLY A 453 -14.45 -7.46 6.44
CA GLY A 453 -15.32 -8.50 6.96
C GLY A 453 -14.66 -9.88 6.97
N ASN A 454 -15.45 -10.92 6.69
CA ASN A 454 -15.03 -12.32 6.73
C ASN A 454 -14.78 -12.89 5.33
N ILE A 455 -13.53 -13.21 5.01
CA ILE A 455 -13.12 -13.76 3.72
C ILE A 455 -12.54 -15.16 3.90
N ASN A 456 -13.04 -16.12 3.12
CA ASN A 456 -12.42 -17.43 2.97
C ASN A 456 -11.49 -17.45 1.74
N TYR A 457 -10.32 -18.06 1.88
CA TYR A 457 -9.31 -18.20 0.83
C TYR A 457 -9.11 -19.67 0.45
N VAL A 458 -9.13 -19.96 -0.85
CA VAL A 458 -8.86 -21.28 -1.41
C VAL A 458 -7.54 -21.23 -2.16
N PHE A 459 -6.62 -22.11 -1.75
CA PHE A 459 -5.31 -22.23 -2.34
C PHE A 459 -5.28 -23.38 -3.35
N ASN A 460 -4.49 -23.24 -4.41
CA ASN A 460 -4.14 -24.38 -5.26
C ASN A 460 -3.07 -25.25 -4.60
N TYR A 461 -2.76 -26.40 -5.22
CA TYR A 461 -1.71 -27.30 -4.73
C TYR A 461 -0.29 -26.66 -4.68
N ALA A 462 -0.08 -25.52 -5.34
CA ALA A 462 1.17 -24.77 -5.34
C ALA A 462 1.21 -23.68 -4.26
N GLY A 463 0.19 -23.57 -3.41
CA GLY A 463 0.13 -22.59 -2.31
C GLY A 463 -0.23 -21.16 -2.75
N LYS A 464 -0.86 -20.98 -3.90
CA LYS A 464 -1.37 -19.67 -4.37
C LYS A 464 -2.88 -19.58 -4.15
N VAL A 465 -3.38 -18.43 -3.67
CA VAL A 465 -4.83 -18.19 -3.56
C VAL A 465 -5.42 -18.07 -4.95
N ILE A 466 -6.30 -18.99 -5.32
CA ILE A 466 -6.97 -19.02 -6.61
C ILE A 466 -8.42 -18.55 -6.53
N TYR A 467 -8.99 -18.49 -5.32
CA TYR A 467 -10.38 -18.09 -5.10
C TYR A 467 -10.57 -17.47 -3.72
N GLU A 468 -11.30 -16.37 -3.66
CA GLU A 468 -11.74 -15.68 -2.45
C GLU A 468 -13.26 -15.64 -2.39
N ASP A 469 -13.80 -15.82 -1.19
CA ASP A 469 -15.23 -15.79 -0.91
C ASP A 469 -15.47 -14.91 0.31
N ASN A 470 -15.82 -13.66 0.07
CA ASN A 470 -16.22 -12.73 1.12
C ASN A 470 -17.64 -13.10 1.57
N ILE A 471 -17.73 -13.85 2.66
CA ILE A 471 -18.98 -14.35 3.22
C ILE A 471 -19.85 -13.21 3.77
N SER A 472 -19.23 -12.06 4.10
CA SER A 472 -19.95 -10.92 4.70
C SER A 472 -20.63 -10.07 3.63
N GLU A 473 -19.96 -9.87 2.50
CA GLU A 473 -20.48 -9.06 1.37
C GLU A 473 -21.09 -9.90 0.24
N GLY A 474 -20.89 -11.22 0.24
CA GLY A 474 -21.29 -12.11 -0.85
C GLY A 474 -20.46 -11.97 -2.13
N LYS A 475 -19.34 -11.23 -2.08
CA LYS A 475 -18.41 -11.04 -3.20
C LYS A 475 -17.46 -12.23 -3.35
N LYS A 476 -17.20 -12.62 -4.59
CA LYS A 476 -16.30 -13.72 -4.95
C LYS A 476 -15.26 -13.22 -5.92
N ILE A 477 -14.04 -13.74 -5.80
CA ILE A 477 -12.94 -13.38 -6.69
C ILE A 477 -12.20 -14.66 -7.08
N SER A 478 -11.87 -14.82 -8.37
CA SER A 478 -11.00 -15.90 -8.85
C SER A 478 -9.73 -15.33 -9.48
N TYR A 479 -8.58 -15.97 -9.27
CA TYR A 479 -7.30 -15.54 -9.82
C TYR A 479 -6.73 -16.55 -10.82
N ILE A 480 -6.40 -16.08 -12.01
CA ILE A 480 -5.78 -16.87 -13.08
C ILE A 480 -4.28 -16.63 -13.06
N TYR A 481 -3.49 -17.70 -12.96
CA TYR A 481 -2.03 -17.60 -12.83
C TYR A 481 -1.31 -18.05 -14.11
N ALA A 482 -0.20 -17.38 -14.42
CA ALA A 482 0.84 -17.85 -15.33
C ALA A 482 2.21 -17.39 -14.79
N PHE A 483 3.25 -18.19 -15.00
CA PHE A 483 4.62 -17.86 -14.54
C PHE A 483 4.70 -17.48 -13.05
N ASP A 484 3.94 -18.19 -12.20
CA ASP A 484 3.84 -17.96 -10.76
C ASP A 484 3.24 -16.61 -10.32
N ARG A 485 2.61 -15.87 -11.25
CA ARG A 485 2.00 -14.56 -11.02
C ARG A 485 0.55 -14.52 -11.51
N PRO A 486 -0.36 -13.75 -10.87
CA PRO A 486 -1.70 -13.57 -11.39
C PRO A 486 -1.62 -12.79 -12.71
N ILE A 487 -2.31 -13.26 -13.74
CA ILE A 487 -2.46 -12.56 -15.02
C ILE A 487 -3.88 -12.03 -15.22
N ALA A 488 -4.86 -12.58 -14.51
CA ALA A 488 -6.22 -12.06 -14.50
C ALA A 488 -6.91 -12.26 -13.14
N LYS A 489 -7.81 -11.34 -12.80
CA LYS A 489 -8.76 -11.37 -11.68
C LYS A 489 -10.16 -11.41 -12.27
N VAL A 490 -10.96 -12.40 -11.89
CA VAL A 490 -12.39 -12.47 -12.20
C VAL A 490 -13.16 -12.05 -10.96
N GLU A 491 -13.98 -11.01 -11.04
CA GLU A 491 -14.90 -10.62 -9.96
C GLU A 491 -16.14 -11.51 -9.95
N GLY A 492 -15.91 -12.78 -9.66
CA GLY A 492 -16.94 -13.79 -9.58
C GLY A 492 -16.38 -15.19 -9.79
N ILE A 493 -17.22 -16.04 -10.39
CA ILE A 493 -16.91 -17.43 -10.67
C ILE A 493 -16.36 -17.52 -12.10
N VAL A 494 -15.27 -18.26 -12.30
CA VAL A 494 -14.72 -18.45 -13.65
C VAL A 494 -15.78 -19.05 -14.59
N GLY A 495 -16.02 -18.39 -15.73
CA GLY A 495 -16.99 -18.80 -16.74
C GLY A 495 -18.40 -18.22 -16.56
N SER A 496 -18.64 -17.38 -15.55
CA SER A 496 -19.83 -16.51 -15.51
C SER A 496 -19.61 -15.21 -16.29
N ASP A 497 -20.71 -14.53 -16.63
CA ASP A 497 -20.69 -13.17 -17.18
C ASP A 497 -20.40 -12.16 -16.06
N THR A 498 -19.11 -12.00 -15.76
CA THR A 498 -18.58 -11.19 -14.66
C THR A 498 -17.34 -10.43 -15.12
N GLU A 499 -17.06 -9.30 -14.48
CA GLU A 499 -15.92 -8.46 -14.82
C GLU A 499 -14.59 -9.21 -14.67
N VAL A 500 -13.69 -9.00 -15.64
CA VAL A 500 -12.34 -9.56 -15.66
C VAL A 500 -11.35 -8.42 -15.79
N TYR A 501 -10.40 -8.40 -14.87
CA TYR A 501 -9.27 -7.47 -14.89
C TYR A 501 -7.98 -8.23 -15.21
N TYR A 502 -7.09 -7.61 -15.98
CA TYR A 502 -5.84 -8.21 -16.42
C TYR A 502 -4.66 -7.52 -15.75
N TYR A 503 -3.75 -8.29 -15.18
CA TYR A 503 -2.59 -7.78 -14.46
C TYR A 503 -1.40 -7.57 -15.41
N HIS A 504 -0.75 -6.41 -15.28
CA HIS A 504 0.49 -6.08 -15.99
C HIS A 504 1.58 -5.76 -14.97
N HIS A 505 2.73 -6.40 -15.14
CA HIS A 505 3.79 -6.48 -14.13
C HIS A 505 5.06 -5.74 -14.54
N ASP A 506 5.85 -5.33 -13.55
CA ASP A 506 7.23 -4.88 -13.76
C ASP A 506 8.24 -6.05 -13.87
N ASN A 507 9.54 -5.72 -13.94
CA ASN A 507 10.60 -6.72 -14.04
C ASN A 507 10.72 -7.62 -12.78
N LEU A 508 10.34 -7.12 -11.60
CA LEU A 508 10.30 -7.87 -10.33
C LEU A 508 9.03 -8.71 -10.20
N GLY A 509 7.98 -8.37 -10.95
CA GLY A 509 6.67 -9.00 -10.88
C GLY A 509 5.61 -8.26 -10.10
N SER A 510 5.91 -7.04 -9.66
CA SER A 510 4.93 -6.19 -9.00
C SER A 510 3.89 -5.77 -10.03
N THR A 511 2.61 -5.82 -9.68
CA THR A 511 1.57 -5.29 -10.55
C THR A 511 1.71 -3.78 -10.61
N ARG A 512 1.82 -3.25 -11.82
CA ARG A 512 1.93 -1.82 -12.10
C ARG A 512 0.67 -1.23 -12.65
N LEU A 513 -0.07 -2.04 -13.40
CA LEU A 513 -1.25 -1.64 -14.13
C LEU A 513 -2.24 -2.80 -14.14
N MET A 514 -3.53 -2.51 -14.01
CA MET A 514 -4.60 -3.43 -14.35
C MET A 514 -5.48 -2.82 -15.44
N THR A 515 -5.89 -3.65 -16.41
CA THR A 515 -6.86 -3.24 -17.43
C THR A 515 -8.16 -4.00 -17.27
N ASP A 516 -9.30 -3.36 -17.55
CA ASP A 516 -10.63 -3.97 -17.44
C ASP A 516 -10.96 -4.90 -18.62
N GLY A 517 -12.18 -5.44 -18.66
CA GLY A 517 -12.66 -6.31 -19.74
C GLY A 517 -12.71 -5.64 -21.11
N LYS A 518 -12.65 -4.30 -21.17
CA LYS A 518 -12.65 -3.49 -22.40
C LYS A 518 -11.25 -3.03 -22.80
N GLY A 519 -10.24 -3.32 -21.98
CA GLY A 519 -8.85 -2.93 -22.22
C GLY A 519 -8.51 -1.51 -21.78
N GLN A 520 -9.33 -0.88 -20.93
CA GLN A 520 -9.07 0.44 -20.34
C GLN A 520 -8.30 0.31 -19.04
N VAL A 521 -7.48 1.30 -18.69
CA VAL A 521 -6.79 1.36 -17.39
C VAL A 521 -7.82 1.42 -16.25
N ALA A 522 -7.82 0.39 -15.41
CA ALA A 522 -8.71 0.29 -14.26
C ALA A 522 -7.97 0.61 -12.94
N TRP A 523 -6.66 0.38 -12.90
CA TRP A 523 -5.82 0.62 -11.73
C TRP A 523 -4.36 0.78 -12.14
N GLU A 524 -3.60 1.65 -11.47
CA GLU A 524 -2.17 1.83 -11.69
C GLU A 524 -1.46 2.29 -10.42
N GLN A 525 -0.28 1.74 -10.13
CA GLN A 525 0.49 2.05 -8.92
C GLN A 525 1.99 1.99 -9.18
N ASP A 526 2.74 2.93 -8.61
CA ASP A 526 4.20 2.87 -8.47
C ASP A 526 4.62 2.45 -7.06
N TYR A 527 5.87 2.03 -6.89
CA TYR A 527 6.41 1.64 -5.60
C TYR A 527 7.74 2.33 -5.35
N LEU A 528 7.96 2.73 -4.11
CA LEU A 528 9.29 3.01 -3.60
C LEU A 528 10.15 1.75 -3.65
N PRO A 529 11.50 1.88 -3.59
CA PRO A 529 12.40 0.73 -3.74
C PRO A 529 12.15 -0.43 -2.77
N PHE A 530 11.55 -0.16 -1.61
CA PHE A 530 11.21 -1.16 -0.59
C PHE A 530 9.71 -1.49 -0.52
N GLY A 531 8.95 -1.14 -1.56
CA GLY A 531 7.58 -1.62 -1.76
C GLY A 531 6.48 -0.80 -1.10
N GLU A 532 6.82 0.38 -0.55
CA GLU A 532 5.80 1.37 -0.15
C GLU A 532 5.12 1.95 -1.39
N ASP A 533 3.81 2.17 -1.32
CA ASP A 533 3.04 2.72 -2.44
C ASP A 533 3.52 4.15 -2.76
N LEU A 534 3.83 4.40 -4.03
CA LEU A 534 4.28 5.68 -4.56
C LEU A 534 3.20 6.30 -5.45
N HIS A 535 2.69 7.43 -4.98
CA HIS A 535 1.70 8.22 -5.69
C HIS A 535 2.31 8.81 -6.97
N LYS A 536 1.54 8.81 -8.06
CA LYS A 536 2.00 9.43 -9.32
C LYS A 536 2.29 10.92 -9.11
N PRO A 537 3.22 11.50 -9.87
CA PRO A 537 3.36 12.95 -9.99
C PRO A 537 2.00 13.61 -10.24
N GLY A 538 1.73 14.75 -9.62
CA GLY A 538 0.47 15.46 -9.86
C GLY A 538 -0.74 14.93 -9.06
N ILE A 539 -0.71 13.73 -8.48
CA ILE A 539 -1.87 13.14 -7.80
C ILE A 539 -1.76 13.28 -6.28
N SER A 540 -2.63 14.11 -5.70
CA SER A 540 -2.65 14.38 -4.25
C SER A 540 -3.64 13.54 -3.46
N VAL A 541 -4.68 13.00 -4.11
CA VAL A 541 -5.67 12.09 -3.54
C VAL A 541 -5.81 10.93 -4.50
N VAL A 542 -5.61 9.70 -4.04
CA VAL A 542 -5.84 8.53 -4.87
C VAL A 542 -7.06 7.78 -4.35
N ASP A 543 -8.14 7.87 -5.12
CA ASP A 543 -9.27 6.97 -4.97
C ASP A 543 -9.03 5.75 -5.86
N PHE A 544 -8.58 4.65 -5.27
CA PHE A 544 -8.55 3.38 -5.97
C PHE A 544 -9.89 2.70 -5.79
N ALA A 545 -10.79 2.87 -6.78
CA ALA A 545 -12.05 2.12 -6.83
C ALA A 545 -11.84 0.59 -6.90
N ILE A 546 -10.64 0.14 -7.25
CA ILE A 546 -10.25 -1.27 -7.36
C ILE A 546 -9.04 -1.53 -6.47
N ASP A 547 -9.18 -2.41 -5.49
CA ASP A 547 -8.03 -2.90 -4.74
C ASP A 547 -7.35 -4.07 -5.46
N ALA A 548 -6.07 -3.87 -5.76
CA ALA A 548 -5.19 -4.91 -6.24
C ALA A 548 -4.52 -5.59 -5.04
N LYS A 549 -4.89 -6.81 -4.66
CA LYS A 549 -4.22 -7.49 -3.52
C LYS A 549 -2.77 -7.90 -3.79
N TYR A 550 -2.41 -8.13 -5.06
CA TYR A 550 -1.08 -8.54 -5.49
C TYR A 550 -0.28 -7.36 -6.06
N LYS A 551 0.03 -6.38 -5.21
CA LYS A 551 0.70 -5.13 -5.61
C LYS A 551 2.20 -5.32 -5.83
N PHE A 552 2.95 -5.62 -4.78
CA PHE A 552 4.41 -5.64 -4.79
C PHE A 552 4.96 -7.05 -4.55
N THR A 553 5.95 -7.46 -5.35
CA THR A 553 6.58 -8.80 -5.24
C THR A 553 7.99 -8.78 -4.67
N GLY A 554 8.59 -7.61 -4.46
CA GLY A 554 9.85 -7.49 -3.73
C GLY A 554 9.69 -7.78 -2.23
N GLN A 555 10.79 -7.86 -1.50
CA GLN A 555 10.75 -7.96 -0.04
C GLN A 555 10.31 -6.60 0.53
N ARG A 556 9.23 -6.61 1.32
CA ARG A 556 8.75 -5.46 2.10
C ARG A 556 9.44 -5.40 3.46
#